data_AF-X0XZW3-F1
#
_entry.id   AF-X0XZW3-F1
#
_cell.length_a   1.000
_cell.length_b   1.000
_cell.length_c   1.000
_cell.angle_alpha   90.00
_cell.angle_beta   90.00
_cell.angle_gamma   90.00
#
_symmetry.space_group_name_H-M   'P 1'
#
loop_
_entity.id
_entity.type
_entity.pdbx_description
1 polymer ?
#
loop_
_entity_poly.entity_id
_entity_poly.type
_entity_poly.pdbx_seq_one_letter_code
_entity_poly.pdbx_strand_id
1 'polypeptide(L)'
;VYVSTDEVYGEAPEGYSSSETDPLQPRNPYAASKAAADMLCLAFFASYELPVIVSRGVNTMGPCQYPEKMIPLFITNALRDELLPLYGDGRQVRDWLFVEDHCEALDLLLHKGVVGEVYNVAADNYRHNIQVAEAILELLGKPRSLLRHVEDRPGHDKRYSLDWSKIRALGWAPRCGFDEALAQTVAWYGENESW
;
A
#
# COMPACT_ATOMS: atom_id res chain seq x y z
N VAL A 1 13.60 2.09 12.81
CA VAL A 1 12.27 2.39 12.23
C VAL A 1 11.50 1.09 12.11
N TYR A 2 10.36 0.96 12.78
CA TYR A 2 9.44 -0.16 12.65
C TYR A 2 8.43 0.16 11.53
N VAL A 3 8.33 -0.73 10.54
CA VAL A 3 7.46 -0.53 9.36
C VAL A 3 6.13 -1.23 9.59
N SER A 4 5.05 -0.47 9.61
CA SER A 4 3.66 -0.89 9.78
C SER A 4 2.84 -0.56 8.54
N THR A 5 1.52 -0.54 8.67
CA THR A 5 0.57 -0.45 7.55
C THR A 5 -0.60 0.47 7.89
N ASP A 6 -1.21 1.09 6.90
CA ASP A 6 -2.49 1.80 7.00
C ASP A 6 -3.66 0.95 7.53
N GLU A 7 -3.69 -0.35 7.26
CA GLU A 7 -4.76 -1.26 7.71
C GLU A 7 -4.96 -1.28 9.24
N VAL A 8 -3.99 -0.80 10.02
CA VAL A 8 -4.12 -0.66 11.48
C VAL A 8 -5.22 0.33 11.88
N TYR A 9 -5.55 1.29 11.02
CA TYR A 9 -6.64 2.24 11.22
C TYR A 9 -8.02 1.66 10.86
N GLY A 10 -8.07 0.59 10.08
CA GLY A 10 -9.31 0.07 9.50
C GLY A 10 -9.85 0.93 8.35
N GLU A 11 -11.16 0.80 8.08
CA GLU A 11 -11.82 1.47 6.96
C GLU A 11 -11.91 2.99 7.18
N ALA A 12 -11.37 3.76 6.23
CA ALA A 12 -11.41 5.22 6.24
C ALA A 12 -12.72 5.74 5.58
N PRO A 13 -13.56 6.52 6.30
CA PRO A 13 -14.78 7.11 5.74
C PRO A 13 -14.53 7.96 4.49
N GLU A 14 -15.54 8.09 3.63
CA GLU A 14 -15.46 8.95 2.46
C GLU A 14 -15.18 10.41 2.88
N GLY A 15 -14.26 11.07 2.16
CA GLY A 15 -13.83 12.43 2.47
C GLY A 15 -12.92 12.56 3.70
N TYR A 16 -12.49 11.44 4.30
CA TYR A 16 -11.59 11.43 5.44
C TYR A 16 -10.30 10.66 5.16
N SER A 17 -9.19 11.13 5.73
CA SER A 17 -7.89 10.47 5.69
C SER A 17 -7.38 10.33 7.12
N SER A 18 -6.97 9.13 7.50
CA SER A 18 -6.58 8.84 8.88
C SER A 18 -5.28 9.54 9.25
N SER A 19 -5.25 10.16 10.43
CA SER A 19 -4.08 10.84 10.98
C SER A 19 -3.27 9.93 11.91
N GLU A 20 -2.04 10.31 12.27
CA GLU A 20 -1.23 9.54 13.23
C GLU A 20 -1.84 9.46 14.63
N THR A 21 -2.76 10.36 14.97
CA THR A 21 -3.46 10.41 16.26
C THR A 21 -4.77 9.65 16.30
N ASP A 22 -5.23 9.14 15.15
CA ASP A 22 -6.49 8.41 15.09
C ASP A 22 -6.39 7.05 15.81
N PRO A 23 -7.50 6.55 16.37
CA PRO A 23 -7.52 5.27 17.03
C PRO A 23 -7.26 4.13 16.04
N LEU A 24 -6.53 3.11 16.51
CA LEU A 24 -6.33 1.88 15.75
C LEU A 24 -7.60 1.01 15.82
N GLN A 25 -8.12 0.62 14.66
CA GLN A 25 -9.32 -0.22 14.52
C GLN A 25 -9.13 -1.34 13.49
N PRO A 26 -8.14 -2.22 13.66
CA PRO A 26 -7.84 -3.27 12.69
C PRO A 26 -9.00 -4.25 12.52
N ARG A 27 -9.32 -4.62 11.28
CA ARG A 27 -10.49 -5.46 10.96
C ARG A 27 -10.16 -6.87 10.48
N ASN A 28 -8.89 -7.22 10.43
CA ASN A 28 -8.41 -8.56 10.10
C ASN A 28 -7.22 -8.97 11.00
N PRO A 29 -6.92 -10.28 11.13
CA PRO A 29 -5.84 -10.75 12.02
C PRO A 29 -4.45 -10.20 11.69
N TYR A 30 -4.15 -9.97 10.40
CA TYR A 30 -2.89 -9.38 9.98
C TYR A 30 -2.76 -7.94 10.51
N ALA A 31 -3.73 -7.08 10.21
CA ALA A 31 -3.77 -5.71 10.70
C ALA A 31 -3.74 -5.63 12.23
N ALA A 32 -4.44 -6.55 12.91
CA ALA A 32 -4.44 -6.61 14.38
C ALA A 32 -3.05 -6.93 14.95
N SER A 33 -2.33 -7.88 14.33
CA SER A 33 -0.95 -8.18 14.72
C SER A 33 0.00 -7.01 14.52
N LYS A 34 -0.18 -6.25 13.42
CA LYS A 34 0.61 -5.04 13.12
C LYS A 34 0.33 -3.95 14.14
N ALA A 35 -0.94 -3.67 14.43
CA ALA A 35 -1.36 -2.70 15.43
C ALA A 35 -0.84 -3.06 16.83
N ALA A 36 -0.85 -4.33 17.23
CA ALA A 36 -0.27 -4.77 18.50
C ALA A 36 1.25 -4.50 18.57
N ALA A 37 1.96 -4.72 17.47
CA ALA A 37 3.39 -4.43 17.38
C ALA A 37 3.70 -2.92 17.35
N ASP A 38 2.86 -2.07 16.74
CA ASP A 38 2.92 -0.61 16.87
C ASP A 38 2.89 -0.20 18.35
N MET A 39 1.88 -0.70 19.07
CA MET A 39 1.69 -0.37 20.48
C MET A 39 2.86 -0.85 21.34
N LEU A 40 3.39 -2.05 21.05
CA LEU A 40 4.57 -2.56 21.73
C LEU A 40 5.80 -1.68 21.50
N CYS A 41 6.04 -1.28 20.25
CA CYS A 41 7.11 -0.37 19.86
C CYS A 41 7.05 0.96 20.64
N LEU A 42 5.88 1.58 20.69
CA LEU A 42 5.67 2.84 21.41
C LEU A 42 5.76 2.67 22.93
N ALA A 43 5.29 1.55 23.48
CA ALA A 43 5.42 1.25 24.91
C ALA A 43 6.89 1.07 25.34
N PHE A 44 7.73 0.47 24.48
CA PHE A 44 9.17 0.36 24.73
C PHE A 44 9.87 1.72 24.71
N PHE A 45 9.46 2.62 23.82
CA PHE A 45 9.92 4.02 23.87
C PHE A 45 9.47 4.71 25.16
N ALA A 46 8.19 4.64 25.51
CA ALA A 46 7.66 5.30 26.71
C ALA A 46 8.28 4.77 28.03
N SER A 47 8.64 3.49 28.08
CA SER A 47 9.15 2.85 29.29
C SER A 47 10.67 2.91 29.42
N TYR A 48 11.39 2.87 28.29
CA TYR A 48 12.84 2.65 28.27
C TYR A 48 13.59 3.62 27.36
N GLU A 49 12.89 4.60 26.77
CA GLU A 49 13.46 5.57 25.80
C GLU A 49 14.16 4.89 24.62
N LEU A 50 13.77 3.65 24.29
CA LEU A 50 14.32 2.93 23.14
C LEU A 50 14.05 3.74 21.87
N PRO A 51 15.06 4.00 21.01
CA PRO A 51 14.91 4.89 19.86
C PRO A 51 14.09 4.24 18.74
N VAL A 52 12.77 4.34 18.88
CA VAL A 52 11.79 3.74 17.97
C VAL A 52 11.07 4.83 17.20
N ILE A 53 10.81 4.58 15.92
CA ILE A 53 9.96 5.38 15.04
C ILE A 53 9.04 4.38 14.35
N VAL A 54 7.75 4.68 14.25
CA VAL A 54 6.77 3.84 13.55
C VAL A 54 6.41 4.51 12.21
N SER A 55 6.54 3.79 11.11
CA SER A 55 6.02 4.20 9.80
C SER A 55 4.75 3.41 9.49
N ARG A 56 3.70 4.05 8.98
CA ARG A 56 2.46 3.39 8.50
C ARG A 56 2.29 3.71 7.02
N GLY A 57 2.59 2.72 6.17
CA GLY A 57 2.53 2.88 4.72
C GLY A 57 1.22 2.38 4.13
N VAL A 58 0.83 2.95 2.98
CA VAL A 58 -0.24 2.44 2.11
C VAL A 58 0.23 1.26 1.24
N ASN A 59 -0.64 0.74 0.38
CA ASN A 59 -0.29 -0.33 -0.57
C ASN A 59 0.92 0.04 -1.43
N THR A 60 1.97 -0.78 -1.33
CA THR A 60 3.17 -0.60 -2.13
C THR A 60 3.09 -1.40 -3.42
N MET A 61 3.56 -0.83 -4.53
CA MET A 61 3.71 -1.49 -5.83
C MET A 61 5.13 -1.32 -6.37
N GLY A 62 5.59 -2.30 -7.15
CA GLY A 62 6.92 -2.23 -7.78
C GLY A 62 7.53 -3.60 -8.08
N PRO A 63 8.80 -3.59 -8.52
CA PRO A 63 9.65 -4.76 -8.68
C PRO A 63 9.66 -5.68 -7.45
N CYS A 64 9.91 -6.98 -7.68
CA CYS A 64 10.11 -7.99 -6.63
C CYS A 64 8.92 -8.23 -5.69
N GLN A 65 7.69 -7.81 -6.04
CA GLN A 65 6.48 -8.12 -5.26
C GLN A 65 5.97 -9.53 -5.59
N TYR A 66 5.82 -10.39 -4.59
CA TYR A 66 5.45 -11.79 -4.83
C TYR A 66 4.11 -11.91 -5.62
N PRO A 67 4.01 -12.82 -6.62
CA PRO A 67 2.88 -12.90 -7.57
C PRO A 67 1.55 -13.40 -6.97
N GLU A 68 1.40 -13.39 -5.65
CA GLU A 68 0.11 -13.53 -4.97
C GLU A 68 -0.62 -12.18 -4.78
N LYS A 69 0.13 -11.06 -4.82
CA LYS A 69 -0.43 -9.72 -4.62
C LYS A 69 -1.15 -9.27 -5.88
N MET A 70 -2.15 -8.40 -5.73
CA MET A 70 -3.08 -8.06 -6.82
C MET A 70 -2.39 -7.61 -8.12
N ILE A 71 -1.51 -6.60 -8.06
CA ILE A 71 -0.81 -6.07 -9.24
C ILE A 71 0.05 -7.16 -9.91
N PRO A 72 1.00 -7.83 -9.23
CA PRO A 72 1.83 -8.84 -9.88
C PRO A 72 1.04 -10.09 -10.32
N LEU A 73 0.01 -10.50 -9.58
CA LEU A 73 -0.90 -11.56 -10.01
C LEU A 73 -1.57 -11.19 -11.34
N PHE A 74 -2.07 -9.96 -11.45
CA PHE A 74 -2.76 -9.52 -12.66
C PHE A 74 -1.81 -9.39 -13.85
N ILE A 75 -0.60 -8.87 -13.62
CA ILE A 75 0.42 -8.76 -14.66
C ILE A 75 0.84 -10.16 -15.15
N THR A 76 1.20 -11.05 -14.22
CA THR A 76 1.65 -12.40 -14.57
C THR A 76 0.56 -13.23 -15.25
N ASN A 77 -0.70 -13.13 -14.80
CA ASN A 77 -1.82 -13.76 -15.48
C ASN A 77 -2.06 -13.17 -16.88
N ALA A 78 -2.06 -11.85 -17.02
CA ALA A 78 -2.25 -11.19 -18.31
C ALA A 78 -1.15 -11.57 -19.32
N LEU A 79 0.11 -11.64 -18.89
CA LEU A 79 1.23 -12.12 -19.72
C LEU A 79 1.01 -13.55 -20.24
N ARG A 80 0.32 -14.39 -19.47
CA ARG A 80 -0.03 -15.78 -19.82
C ARG A 80 -1.41 -15.95 -20.48
N ASP A 81 -2.10 -14.85 -20.80
CA ASP A 81 -3.48 -14.86 -21.31
C ASP A 81 -4.48 -15.57 -20.37
N GLU A 82 -4.22 -15.51 -19.07
CA GLU A 82 -5.08 -16.06 -18.01
C GLU A 82 -6.05 -15.01 -17.46
N LEU A 83 -7.09 -15.47 -16.75
CA LEU A 83 -8.08 -14.59 -16.15
C LEU A 83 -7.51 -13.79 -14.96
N LEU A 84 -7.93 -12.54 -14.83
CA LEU A 84 -7.62 -11.67 -13.70
C LEU A 84 -8.75 -11.77 -12.66
N PRO A 85 -8.54 -12.42 -11.50
CA PRO A 85 -9.58 -12.59 -10.49
C PRO A 85 -9.80 -11.29 -9.70
N LEU A 86 -10.87 -10.57 -10.02
CA LEU A 86 -11.26 -9.32 -9.37
C LEU A 86 -12.27 -9.58 -8.25
N TYR A 87 -11.90 -9.28 -7.01
CA TYR A 87 -12.75 -9.52 -5.83
C TYR A 87 -13.98 -8.60 -5.76
N GLY A 88 -15.15 -9.18 -5.54
CA GLY A 88 -16.41 -8.45 -5.41
C GLY A 88 -16.75 -7.67 -6.67
N ASP A 89 -17.10 -6.39 -6.52
CA ASP A 89 -17.35 -5.47 -7.64
C ASP A 89 -16.09 -4.71 -8.10
N GLY A 90 -14.93 -4.95 -7.46
CA GLY A 90 -13.67 -4.27 -7.74
C GLY A 90 -13.65 -2.78 -7.37
N ARG A 91 -14.61 -2.29 -6.58
CA ARG A 91 -14.72 -0.88 -6.20
C ARG A 91 -13.95 -0.52 -4.94
N GLN A 92 -13.23 -1.46 -4.34
CA GLN A 92 -12.36 -1.12 -3.22
C GLN A 92 -11.29 -0.13 -3.69
N VAL A 93 -11.07 0.92 -2.90
CA VAL A 93 -10.14 2.01 -3.18
C VAL A 93 -8.89 1.80 -2.35
N ARG A 94 -7.73 1.89 -3.00
CA ARG A 94 -6.41 1.90 -2.36
C ARG A 94 -5.61 3.07 -2.86
N ASP A 95 -4.75 3.58 -1.99
CA ASP A 95 -3.66 4.47 -2.37
C ASP A 95 -2.44 3.61 -2.72
N TRP A 96 -1.80 3.89 -3.86
CA TRP A 96 -0.72 3.09 -4.40
C TRP A 96 0.59 3.89 -4.40
N LEU A 97 1.53 3.45 -3.56
CA LEU A 97 2.84 4.05 -3.41
C LEU A 97 3.89 3.20 -4.15
N PHE A 98 4.76 3.83 -4.92
CA PHE A 98 5.87 3.13 -5.55
C PHE A 98 6.90 2.69 -4.50
N VAL A 99 7.47 1.49 -4.67
CA VAL A 99 8.39 0.89 -3.69
C VAL A 99 9.62 1.76 -3.41
N GLU A 100 10.15 2.44 -4.42
CA GLU A 100 11.30 3.31 -4.24
C GLU A 100 10.93 4.55 -3.41
N ASP A 101 9.77 5.16 -3.66
CA ASP A 101 9.27 6.29 -2.85
C ASP A 101 9.05 5.88 -1.39
N HIS A 102 8.55 4.65 -1.14
CA HIS A 102 8.41 4.12 0.21
C HIS A 102 9.77 3.93 0.88
N CYS A 103 10.76 3.37 0.17
CA CYS A 103 12.12 3.24 0.67
C CYS A 103 12.76 4.61 0.99
N GLU A 104 12.59 5.61 0.13
CA GLU A 104 13.06 6.98 0.38
C GLU A 104 12.39 7.59 1.63
N ALA A 105 11.11 7.30 1.88
CA ALA A 105 10.42 7.72 3.09
C ALA A 105 11.07 7.11 4.34
N LEU A 106 11.35 5.81 4.31
CA LEU A 106 11.98 5.10 5.42
C LEU A 106 13.41 5.59 5.69
N ASP A 107 14.18 5.87 4.63
CA ASP A 107 15.52 6.46 4.75
C ASP A 107 15.48 7.86 5.36
N LEU A 108 14.53 8.70 4.94
CA LEU A 108 14.33 10.00 5.57
C LEU A 108 13.98 9.87 7.05
N LEU A 109 13.07 8.98 7.41
CA LEU A 109 12.66 8.76 8.80
C LEU A 109 13.81 8.23 9.65
N LEU A 110 14.68 7.38 9.09
CA LEU A 110 15.88 6.91 9.76
C LEU A 110 16.82 8.06 10.15
N HIS A 111 16.95 9.07 9.29
CA HIS A 111 17.89 10.18 9.48
C HIS A 111 17.30 11.40 10.19
N LYS A 112 16.00 11.68 9.99
CA LYS A 112 15.34 12.93 10.42
C LYS A 112 14.05 12.73 11.18
N GLY A 113 13.55 11.50 11.28
CA GLY A 113 12.36 11.21 12.05
C GLY A 113 12.59 11.46 13.55
N VAL A 114 11.54 11.91 14.23
CA VAL A 114 11.59 12.15 15.67
C VAL A 114 11.33 10.82 16.39
N VAL A 115 12.23 10.45 17.29
CA VAL A 115 12.08 9.25 18.11
C VAL A 115 10.80 9.34 18.95
N GLY A 116 10.08 8.22 19.05
CA GLY A 116 8.80 8.09 19.74
C GLY A 116 7.58 8.41 18.87
N GLU A 117 7.80 8.96 17.68
CA GLU A 117 6.71 9.40 16.80
C GLU A 117 6.31 8.33 15.77
N VAL A 118 5.05 8.47 15.34
CA VAL A 118 4.47 7.76 14.21
C VAL A 118 4.48 8.68 12.98
N TYR A 119 4.65 8.12 11.78
CA TYR A 119 4.54 8.82 10.51
C TYR A 119 3.72 8.01 9.51
N ASN A 120 2.70 8.63 8.93
CA ASN A 120 1.98 8.08 7.78
C ASN A 120 2.76 8.33 6.48
N VAL A 121 2.76 7.33 5.59
CA VAL A 121 3.47 7.36 4.31
C VAL A 121 2.50 6.94 3.20
N ALA A 122 2.15 7.90 2.34
CA ALA A 122 1.09 7.77 1.35
C ALA A 122 1.44 8.53 0.06
N ALA A 123 0.70 8.28 -1.01
CA ALA A 123 0.98 8.83 -2.34
C ALA A 123 -0.14 9.71 -2.92
N ASP A 124 -1.35 9.65 -2.35
CA ASP A 124 -2.59 10.22 -2.92
C ASP A 124 -2.91 9.72 -4.34
N ASN A 125 -2.42 8.53 -4.67
CA ASN A 125 -2.62 7.81 -5.93
C ASN A 125 -3.83 6.87 -5.85
N TYR A 126 -4.99 7.39 -5.41
CA TYR A 126 -6.18 6.58 -5.21
C TYR A 126 -6.68 5.94 -6.51
N ARG A 127 -6.90 4.63 -6.49
CA ARG A 127 -7.53 3.87 -7.60
C ARG A 127 -8.48 2.82 -7.05
N HIS A 128 -9.59 2.63 -7.77
CA HIS A 128 -10.38 1.42 -7.61
C HIS A 128 -9.62 0.22 -8.16
N ASN A 129 -9.77 -0.94 -7.53
CA ASN A 129 -9.12 -2.17 -7.98
C ASN A 129 -9.43 -2.49 -9.47
N ILE A 130 -10.65 -2.22 -9.93
CA ILE A 130 -11.00 -2.40 -11.36
C ILE A 130 -10.19 -1.50 -12.30
N GLN A 131 -9.91 -0.25 -11.89
CA GLN A 131 -9.12 0.69 -12.71
C GLN A 131 -7.67 0.25 -12.83
N VAL A 132 -7.11 -0.33 -11.75
CA VAL A 132 -5.76 -0.92 -11.79
C VAL A 132 -5.72 -2.10 -12.76
N ALA A 133 -6.72 -2.99 -12.72
CA ALA A 133 -6.80 -4.13 -13.61
C ALA A 133 -6.94 -3.73 -15.08
N GLU A 134 -7.78 -2.73 -15.37
CA GLU A 134 -7.96 -2.17 -16.72
C GLU A 134 -6.66 -1.54 -17.24
N ALA A 135 -5.96 -0.77 -16.41
CA ALA A 135 -4.69 -0.14 -16.78
C ALA A 135 -3.59 -1.18 -17.08
N ILE A 136 -3.52 -2.28 -16.31
CA ILE A 136 -2.59 -3.40 -16.59
C ILE A 136 -2.88 -4.03 -17.95
N LEU A 137 -4.15 -4.30 -18.26
CA LEU A 137 -4.54 -4.88 -19.55
C LEU A 137 -4.23 -3.92 -20.71
N GLU A 138 -4.45 -2.62 -20.53
CA GLU A 138 -4.11 -1.60 -21.52
C GLU A 138 -2.60 -1.56 -21.80
N LEU A 139 -1.77 -1.49 -20.76
CA LEU A 139 -0.30 -1.48 -20.88
C LEU A 139 0.25 -2.73 -21.57
N LEU A 140 -0.40 -3.88 -21.39
CA LEU A 140 -0.01 -5.16 -22.01
C LEU A 140 -0.69 -5.42 -23.36
N GLY A 141 -1.59 -4.54 -23.83
CA GLY A 141 -2.35 -4.75 -25.06
C GLY A 141 -3.30 -5.95 -25.02
N LYS A 142 -3.84 -6.28 -23.83
CA LYS A 142 -4.69 -7.45 -23.58
C LYS A 142 -6.18 -7.08 -23.53
N PRO A 143 -7.09 -8.01 -23.91
CA PRO A 143 -8.51 -7.70 -23.97
C PRO A 143 -9.15 -7.66 -22.57
N ARG A 144 -10.11 -6.75 -22.39
CA ARG A 144 -10.93 -6.62 -21.16
C ARG A 144 -11.65 -7.91 -20.77
N SER A 145 -11.87 -8.84 -21.72
CA SER A 145 -12.50 -10.14 -21.48
C SER A 145 -11.72 -11.05 -20.51
N LEU A 146 -10.45 -10.73 -20.22
CA LEU A 146 -9.68 -11.44 -19.19
C LEU A 146 -10.11 -11.09 -17.76
N LEU A 147 -10.84 -9.99 -17.53
CA LEU A 147 -11.36 -9.65 -16.20
C LEU A 147 -12.45 -10.64 -15.77
N ARG A 148 -12.31 -11.21 -14.56
CA ARG A 148 -13.28 -12.12 -13.98
C ARG A 148 -13.61 -11.73 -12.55
N HIS A 149 -14.86 -11.38 -12.28
CA HIS A 149 -15.32 -11.17 -10.92
C HIS A 149 -15.37 -12.49 -10.14
N VAL A 150 -14.86 -12.47 -8.91
CA VAL A 150 -14.86 -13.58 -7.95
C VAL A 150 -15.46 -13.12 -6.61
N GLU A 151 -15.87 -14.06 -5.77
CA GLU A 151 -16.47 -13.76 -4.46
C GLU A 151 -15.51 -12.94 -3.59
N ASP A 152 -16.03 -11.90 -2.92
CA ASP A 152 -15.22 -10.99 -2.10
C ASP A 152 -14.68 -11.67 -0.83
N ARG A 153 -13.62 -11.12 -0.26
CA ARG A 153 -13.02 -11.64 0.97
C ARG A 153 -13.78 -11.12 2.20
N PRO A 154 -14.04 -11.97 3.21
CA PRO A 154 -14.61 -11.51 4.48
C PRO A 154 -13.72 -10.44 5.15
N GLY A 155 -14.33 -9.36 5.63
CA GLY A 155 -13.60 -8.28 6.33
C GLY A 155 -12.74 -7.40 5.42
N HIS A 156 -13.01 -7.39 4.11
CA HIS A 156 -12.27 -6.56 3.16
C HIS A 156 -12.73 -5.09 3.26
N ASP A 157 -11.85 -4.23 3.78
CA ASP A 157 -12.15 -2.81 3.91
C ASP A 157 -12.29 -2.14 2.54
N LYS A 158 -13.29 -1.26 2.41
CA LYS A 158 -13.60 -0.65 1.12
C LYS A 158 -12.62 0.44 0.73
N ARG A 159 -12.05 1.14 1.71
CA ARG A 159 -11.15 2.28 1.48
C ARG A 159 -10.14 2.43 2.59
N TYR A 160 -8.90 2.67 2.20
CA TYR A 160 -7.84 3.19 3.07
C TYR A 160 -7.38 4.54 2.53
N SER A 161 -6.98 5.42 3.43
CA SER A 161 -6.58 6.79 3.13
C SER A 161 -5.82 7.35 4.32
N LEU A 162 -4.64 7.90 4.11
CA LEU A 162 -3.82 8.47 5.17
C LEU A 162 -3.57 9.95 4.94
N ASP A 163 -3.63 10.74 6.01
CA ASP A 163 -3.05 12.08 6.02
C ASP A 163 -1.54 11.92 6.29
N TRP A 164 -0.72 12.32 5.33
CA TRP A 164 0.74 12.23 5.38
C TRP A 164 1.41 13.61 5.54
N SER A 165 0.65 14.63 5.98
CA SER A 165 1.15 16.00 6.18
C SER A 165 2.34 16.08 7.14
N LYS A 166 2.43 15.15 8.10
CA LYS A 166 3.50 15.11 9.09
C LYS A 166 4.86 14.76 8.50
N ILE A 167 4.95 13.69 7.68
CA ILE A 167 6.22 13.36 6.99
C ILE A 167 6.53 14.39 5.90
N ARG A 168 5.51 15.00 5.29
CA ARG A 168 5.68 16.10 4.35
C ARG A 168 6.41 17.30 4.97
N ALA A 169 6.11 17.62 6.21
CA ALA A 169 6.80 18.68 6.96
C ALA A 169 8.30 18.39 7.17
N LEU A 170 8.74 17.13 7.07
CA LEU A 170 10.16 16.75 7.07
C LEU A 170 10.83 16.87 5.70
N GLY A 171 10.09 17.29 4.67
CA GLY A 171 10.58 17.46 3.30
C GLY A 171 10.41 16.23 2.41
N TRP A 172 9.59 15.26 2.79
CA TRP A 172 9.24 14.13 1.93
C TRP A 172 8.03 14.42 1.05
N ALA A 173 8.00 13.85 -0.14
CA ALA A 173 6.81 13.68 -0.96
C ALA A 173 7.05 12.51 -1.92
N PRO A 174 6.01 11.74 -2.31
CA PRO A 174 6.14 10.75 -3.37
C PRO A 174 6.57 11.45 -4.67
N ARG A 175 7.48 10.82 -5.43
CA ARG A 175 7.95 11.36 -6.71
C ARG A 175 7.26 10.68 -7.88
N CYS A 176 6.88 9.41 -7.74
CA CYS A 176 6.31 8.63 -8.80
C CYS A 176 4.78 8.62 -8.73
N GLY A 177 4.13 9.09 -9.80
CA GLY A 177 2.69 8.99 -9.95
C GLY A 177 2.23 7.57 -10.26
N PHE A 178 0.94 7.29 -10.08
CA PHE A 178 0.38 5.94 -10.31
C PHE A 178 0.71 5.36 -11.70
N ASP A 179 0.46 6.13 -12.76
CA ASP A 179 0.58 5.63 -14.14
C ASP A 179 2.04 5.28 -14.49
N GLU A 180 2.99 6.11 -14.03
CA GLU A 180 4.42 5.89 -14.21
C GLU A 180 4.89 4.66 -13.43
N ALA A 181 4.55 4.58 -12.15
CA ALA A 181 4.94 3.46 -11.30
C ALA A 181 4.33 2.14 -11.78
N LEU A 182 3.09 2.15 -12.27
CA LEU A 182 2.47 0.96 -12.86
C LEU A 182 3.18 0.53 -14.14
N ALA A 183 3.50 1.47 -15.04
CA ALA A 183 4.23 1.17 -16.27
C ALA A 183 5.61 0.57 -15.99
N GLN A 184 6.37 1.14 -15.05
CA GLN A 184 7.65 0.59 -14.60
C GLN A 184 7.49 -0.82 -14.01
N THR A 185 6.45 -1.04 -13.19
CA THR A 185 6.16 -2.33 -12.59
C THR A 185 5.83 -3.38 -13.66
N VAL A 186 4.97 -3.05 -14.63
CA VAL A 186 4.59 -3.95 -15.74
C VAL A 186 5.81 -4.31 -16.58
N ALA A 187 6.63 -3.33 -16.96
CA ALA A 187 7.86 -3.57 -17.71
C ALA A 187 8.80 -4.52 -16.97
N TRP A 188 8.98 -4.31 -15.66
CA TRP A 188 9.83 -5.18 -14.85
C TRP A 188 9.38 -6.64 -14.87
N TYR A 189 8.09 -6.94 -14.69
CA TYR A 189 7.61 -8.33 -14.76
C TYR A 189 7.74 -8.93 -16.16
N GLY A 190 7.57 -8.14 -17.22
CA GLY A 190 7.78 -8.61 -18.60
C GLY A 190 9.25 -8.92 -18.91
N GLU A 191 10.18 -8.23 -18.26
CA GLU A 191 11.63 -8.42 -18.45
C GLU A 191 12.24 -9.46 -17.48
N ASN A 192 11.51 -9.89 -16.45
CA ASN A 192 12.04 -10.70 -15.35
C ASN A 192 11.21 -11.97 -15.11
N GLU A 193 10.76 -12.68 -16.15
CA GLU A 193 9.95 -13.91 -16.02
C GLU A 193 10.60 -15.02 -15.16
N SER A 194 11.93 -15.03 -15.05
CA SER A 194 12.67 -16.04 -14.27
C SER A 194 12.60 -15.82 -12.75
N TRP A 195 12.21 -14.63 -12.31
CA TRP A 195 12.02 -14.30 -10.90
C TRP A 195 10.64 -14.77 -10.43
#